data_AF-A0A0G0W4S0-F1
#
_entry.id   AF-A0A0G0W4S0-F1
#
_cell.length_a   1.000
_cell.length_b   1.000
_cell.length_c   1.000
_cell.angle_alpha   90.00
_cell.angle_beta   90.00
_cell.angle_gamma   90.00
#
_symmetry.space_group_name_H-M   'P 1'
#
loop_
_entity.id
_entity.type
_entity.pdbx_description
1 polymer ?
#
loop_
_entity_poly.entity_id
_entity_poly.type
_entity_poly.pdbx_seq_one_letter_code
_entity_poly.pdbx_strand_id
1 'polypeptide(L)'
;MPKKIKIIVIIIGILMLVFSILVSTGVIKIGTDTLNPYVIENPVAKEDINWTFTEKTESDGLNPPRNEVTLQIKDKTYTAGIYEGSCSVTNTELLINQISSATCWWAGDGVELGVFIQDKKLVLKRKPIDEGSAEYPSFVSKFETFLELN
;
A
#
# COMPACT_ATOMS: atom_id res chain seq x y z
N MET A 1 -0.30 -1.56 -60.93
CA MET A 1 -0.95 -1.71 -59.60
C MET A 1 -2.37 -2.23 -59.79
N PRO A 2 -2.72 -3.42 -59.30
CA PRO A 2 -4.03 -4.04 -59.50
C PRO A 2 -5.14 -3.19 -58.86
N LYS A 3 -6.31 -3.09 -59.52
CA LYS A 3 -7.45 -2.24 -59.08
C LYS A 3 -7.82 -2.43 -57.61
N LYS A 4 -7.69 -3.65 -57.07
CA LYS A 4 -7.97 -3.97 -55.67
C LYS A 4 -7.06 -3.24 -54.68
N ILE A 5 -5.78 -3.05 -55.02
CA ILE A 5 -4.81 -2.38 -54.15
C ILE A 5 -5.06 -0.87 -54.11
N LYS A 6 -5.48 -0.25 -55.22
CA LYS A 6 -5.84 1.18 -55.23
C LYS A 6 -7.03 1.49 -54.32
N ILE A 7 -8.03 0.60 -54.28
CA ILE A 7 -9.22 0.77 -53.43
C ILE A 7 -8.86 0.69 -51.94
N ILE A 8 -8.00 -0.25 -51.56
CA ILE A 8 -7.57 -0.42 -50.16
C ILE A 8 -6.80 0.82 -49.66
N VAL A 9 -5.90 1.37 -50.47
CA VAL A 9 -5.12 2.57 -50.10
C VAL A 9 -6.03 3.79 -49.88
N ILE A 10 -7.06 3.95 -50.71
CA ILE A 10 -8.04 5.03 -50.56
C ILE A 10 -8.84 4.87 -49.26
N ILE A 11 -9.28 3.65 -48.93
CA ILE A 11 -10.04 3.38 -47.70
C ILE A 11 -9.21 3.68 -46.44
N ILE A 12 -7.95 3.25 -46.41
CA ILE A 12 -7.05 3.52 -45.27
C ILE A 12 -6.82 5.03 -45.11
N GLY A 13 -6.64 5.76 -46.21
CA GLY A 13 -6.49 7.21 -46.17
C GLY A 13 -7.71 7.93 -45.59
N ILE A 14 -8.93 7.49 -45.97
CA ILE A 14 -10.18 8.05 -45.44
C ILE A 14 -10.30 7.75 -43.94
N LEU A 15 -10.00 6.52 -43.51
CA LEU A 15 -10.05 6.14 -42.09
C LEU A 15 -9.09 6.96 -41.22
N MET A 16 -7.87 7.18 -41.69
CA MET A 16 -6.89 8.03 -40.99
C MET A 16 -7.37 9.47 -40.88
N LEU A 17 -7.94 10.03 -41.96
CA LEU A 17 -8.47 11.39 -41.96
C LEU A 17 -9.64 11.55 -40.97
N VAL A 18 -10.58 10.60 -40.96
CA VAL A 18 -11.71 10.59 -40.03
C VAL A 18 -11.24 10.50 -38.58
N PHE A 19 -10.25 9.64 -38.30
CA PHE A 19 -9.67 9.52 -36.96
C PHE A 19 -9.02 10.82 -36.50
N SER A 20 -8.23 11.49 -37.35
CA SER A 20 -7.63 12.78 -37.03
C SER A 20 -8.68 13.86 -36.72
N ILE A 21 -9.77 13.89 -37.50
CA ILE A 21 -10.88 14.84 -37.26
C ILE A 21 -11.50 14.57 -35.88
N LEU A 22 -11.81 13.30 -35.56
CA LEU A 22 -12.43 12.92 -34.29
C LEU A 22 -11.56 13.25 -33.05
N VAL A 23 -10.24 13.15 -33.18
CA VAL A 23 -9.30 13.58 -32.13
C VAL A 23 -9.29 15.11 -32.02
N SER A 24 -9.24 15.84 -33.15
CA SER A 24 -9.19 17.31 -33.17
C SER A 24 -10.46 17.98 -32.64
N THR A 25 -11.63 17.38 -32.87
CA THR A 25 -12.92 17.89 -32.38
C THR A 25 -13.19 17.50 -30.92
N GLY A 26 -12.27 16.76 -30.28
CA GLY A 26 -12.41 16.32 -28.89
C GLY A 26 -13.47 15.25 -28.67
N VAL A 27 -14.00 14.65 -29.74
CA VAL A 27 -14.91 13.49 -29.67
C VAL A 27 -14.16 12.27 -29.12
N ILE A 28 -12.89 12.12 -29.49
CA ILE A 28 -11.96 11.17 -28.89
C ILE A 28 -11.01 11.95 -27.97
N LYS A 29 -11.23 11.85 -26.65
CA LYS A 29 -10.26 12.32 -25.66
C LYS A 29 -9.19 11.25 -25.49
N ILE A 30 -8.01 11.48 -26.03
CA ILE A 30 -6.82 10.69 -25.70
C ILE A 30 -6.42 11.13 -24.29
N GLY A 31 -6.76 10.32 -23.29
CA GLY A 31 -6.43 10.60 -21.90
C GLY A 31 -4.92 10.64 -21.74
N THR A 32 -4.34 11.83 -21.73
CA THR A 32 -3.08 12.04 -21.03
C THR A 32 -3.47 12.11 -19.56
N ASP A 33 -3.34 11.00 -18.84
CA ASP A 33 -3.37 11.00 -17.38
C ASP A 33 -2.23 11.89 -16.91
N THR A 34 -2.52 13.19 -16.83
CA THR A 34 -1.71 14.14 -16.08
C THR A 34 -1.74 13.62 -14.65
N LEU A 35 -0.60 13.09 -14.19
CA LEU A 35 -0.37 12.76 -12.79
C LEU A 35 -0.54 14.05 -11.97
N ASN A 36 -1.78 14.34 -11.59
CA ASN A 36 -2.08 15.42 -10.67
C ASN A 36 -1.52 14.99 -9.31
N PRO A 37 -0.51 15.69 -8.74
CA PRO A 37 -0.03 15.37 -7.41
C PRO A 37 -1.22 15.54 -6.46
N TYR A 38 -1.69 14.41 -5.93
CA TYR A 38 -2.90 14.35 -5.13
C TYR A 38 -2.65 15.05 -3.79
N VAL A 39 -3.18 16.26 -3.64
CA VAL A 39 -3.18 17.01 -2.38
C VAL A 39 -4.31 16.45 -1.51
N ILE A 40 -3.93 15.80 -0.41
CA ILE A 40 -4.88 15.35 0.62
C ILE A 40 -5.36 16.59 1.37
N GLU A 41 -6.67 16.84 1.38
CA GLU A 41 -7.26 17.85 2.26
C GLU A 41 -7.10 17.34 3.70
N ASN A 42 -6.07 17.86 4.38
CA ASN A 42 -5.61 17.52 5.73
C ASN A 42 -4.83 16.18 5.82
N PRO A 43 -3.56 16.13 5.36
CA PRO A 43 -2.73 14.96 5.57
C PRO A 43 -2.58 14.73 7.07
N VAL A 44 -2.93 13.53 7.56
CA VAL A 44 -2.52 13.12 8.91
C VAL A 44 -1.01 13.17 8.93
N ALA A 45 -0.48 14.04 9.79
CA ALA A 45 0.95 14.21 9.91
C ALA A 45 1.54 12.97 10.59
N LYS A 46 2.79 12.63 10.31
CA LYS A 46 3.44 11.47 10.95
C LYS A 46 3.47 11.64 12.47
N GLU A 47 3.56 12.88 12.92
CA GLU A 47 3.57 13.33 14.30
C GLU A 47 2.22 13.10 15.01
N ASP A 48 1.13 12.97 14.25
CA ASP A 48 -0.20 12.66 14.79
C ASP A 48 -0.40 11.15 15.04
N ILE A 49 0.58 10.31 14.68
CA ILE A 49 0.51 8.86 14.78
C ILE A 49 1.38 8.37 15.92
N ASN A 50 0.77 7.72 16.90
CA ASN A 50 1.46 7.12 18.02
C ASN A 50 1.12 5.63 18.15
N TRP A 51 2.14 4.81 18.36
CA TRP A 51 1.97 3.38 18.63
C TRP A 51 2.22 3.12 20.11
N THR A 52 1.37 2.33 20.73
CA THR A 52 1.57 1.86 22.10
C THR A 52 1.55 0.34 22.12
N PHE A 53 2.47 -0.22 22.90
CA PHE A 53 2.66 -1.66 23.05
C PHE A 53 2.47 -2.00 24.52
N THR A 54 1.42 -2.75 24.82
CA THR A 54 1.12 -3.19 26.19
C THR A 54 1.39 -4.68 26.29
N GLU A 55 2.39 -5.06 27.08
CA GLU A 55 2.63 -6.47 27.36
C GLU A 55 1.43 -7.10 28.08
N LYS A 56 0.94 -8.21 27.54
CA LYS A 56 -0.16 -9.01 28.11
C LYS A 56 0.36 -10.30 28.73
N THR A 57 1.46 -10.83 28.22
CA THR A 57 2.15 -11.99 28.79
C THR A 57 3.66 -11.78 28.70
N GLU A 58 4.36 -12.11 29.79
CA GLU A 58 5.81 -12.18 29.82
C GLU A 58 6.32 -13.41 29.05
N SER A 59 7.58 -13.39 28.62
CA SER A 59 8.23 -14.58 28.05
C SER A 59 8.72 -15.50 29.16
N ASP A 60 8.58 -16.81 28.95
CA ASP A 60 9.21 -17.84 29.80
C ASP A 60 10.48 -18.45 29.16
N GLY A 61 10.96 -17.85 28.06
CA GLY A 61 12.11 -18.30 27.28
C GLY A 61 11.79 -19.37 26.22
N LEU A 62 10.64 -20.05 26.31
CA LEU A 62 10.15 -20.99 25.30
C LEU A 62 9.00 -20.39 24.48
N ASN A 63 8.18 -19.57 25.12
CA ASN A 63 7.04 -18.91 24.53
C ASN A 63 7.32 -17.42 24.32
N PRO A 64 6.92 -16.86 23.17
CA PRO A 64 7.03 -15.42 22.94
C PRO A 64 6.15 -14.65 23.92
N PRO A 65 6.59 -13.44 24.36
CA PRO A 65 5.68 -12.53 25.04
C PRO A 65 4.58 -12.10 24.07
N ARG A 66 3.41 -11.75 24.58
CA ARG A 66 2.29 -11.25 23.76
C ARG A 66 2.04 -9.80 24.09
N ASN A 67 2.00 -8.98 23.05
CA ASN A 67 1.84 -7.54 23.16
C ASN A 67 0.56 -7.10 22.45
N GLU A 68 -0.29 -6.37 23.17
CA GLU A 68 -1.39 -5.64 22.56
C GLU A 68 -0.82 -4.38 21.89
N VAL A 69 -1.09 -4.26 20.60
CA VAL A 69 -0.69 -3.12 19.80
C VAL A 69 -1.89 -2.20 19.64
N THR A 70 -1.73 -0.95 20.07
CA THR A 70 -2.71 0.10 19.85
C THR A 70 -2.10 1.22 19.00
N LEU A 71 -2.93 1.77 18.14
CA LEU A 71 -2.60 2.86 17.23
C LEU A 71 -3.47 4.06 17.61
N GLN A 72 -2.83 5.17 17.95
CA GLN A 72 -3.50 6.44 18.15
C GLN A 72 -3.25 7.33 16.93
N ILE A 73 -4.32 7.92 16.39
CA ILE A 73 -4.27 8.93 15.34
C ILE A 73 -5.05 10.15 15.84
N LYS A 74 -4.33 11.24 16.12
CA LYS A 74 -4.89 12.41 16.80
C LYS A 74 -5.59 11.98 18.11
N ASP A 75 -6.89 12.17 18.22
CA ASP A 75 -7.69 11.87 19.41
C ASP A 75 -8.37 10.49 19.36
N LYS A 76 -8.12 9.69 18.32
CA LYS A 76 -8.74 8.38 18.13
C LYS A 76 -7.76 7.25 18.37
N THR A 77 -8.18 6.25 19.15
CA THR A 77 -7.39 5.04 19.44
C THR A 77 -8.03 3.82 18.79
N TYR A 78 -7.21 3.01 18.13
CA TYR A 78 -7.59 1.79 17.44
C TYR A 78 -6.79 0.61 18.03
N THR A 79 -7.47 -0.51 18.29
CA THR A 79 -6.78 -1.76 18.65
C THR A 79 -6.33 -2.45 17.37
N ALA A 80 -5.02 -2.56 17.16
CA ALA A 80 -4.41 -3.19 15.99
C ALA A 80 -4.32 -4.72 16.14
N GLY A 81 -4.40 -5.24 17.37
CA GLY A 81 -4.42 -6.66 17.68
C GLY A 81 -3.48 -7.02 18.83
N ILE A 82 -3.35 -8.32 19.09
CA ILE A 82 -2.36 -8.89 20.02
C ILE A 82 -1.41 -9.75 19.19
N TYR A 83 -0.12 -9.47 19.29
CA TYR A 83 0.93 -10.12 18.50
C TYR A 83 2.00 -10.71 19.40
N GLU A 84 2.66 -11.75 18.90
CA GLU A 84 3.79 -12.39 19.58
C GLU A 84 5.07 -11.61 19.35
N GLY A 85 5.96 -11.65 20.34
CA GLY A 85 7.26 -11.03 20.29
C GLY A 85 7.32 -9.60 20.82
N SER A 86 8.51 -9.03 20.76
CA SER A 86 8.75 -7.65 21.18
C SER A 86 8.32 -6.69 20.08
N CYS A 87 7.46 -5.73 20.43
CA CYS A 87 6.94 -4.75 19.48
C CYS A 87 7.70 -3.43 19.57
N SER A 88 7.97 -2.81 18.42
CA SER A 88 8.60 -1.49 18.33
C SER A 88 8.15 -0.73 17.08
N VAL A 89 8.34 0.59 17.08
CA VAL A 89 8.06 1.43 15.91
C VAL A 89 9.21 1.29 14.90
N THR A 90 8.90 1.04 13.63
CA THR A 90 9.86 0.76 12.56
C THR A 90 9.66 1.70 11.38
N ASN A 91 10.11 2.95 11.50
CA ASN A 91 9.86 4.01 10.52
C ASN A 91 11.02 4.30 9.54
N THR A 92 11.99 3.39 9.41
CA THR A 92 13.20 3.60 8.59
C THR A 92 13.00 3.28 7.11
N GLU A 93 12.14 2.32 6.76
CA GLU A 93 11.96 1.82 5.39
C GLU A 93 10.47 1.76 5.01
N LEU A 94 9.81 2.93 4.99
CA LEU A 94 8.39 3.00 4.63
C LEU A 94 8.19 2.82 3.11
N LEU A 95 7.20 2.00 2.75
CA LEU A 95 6.75 1.82 1.37
C LEU A 95 5.99 3.05 0.85
N ILE A 96 5.72 3.08 -0.46
CA ILE A 96 4.89 4.13 -1.05
C ILE A 96 3.51 4.18 -0.36
N ASN A 97 3.10 5.38 0.01
CA ASN A 97 1.87 5.67 0.75
C ASN A 97 1.81 5.05 2.16
N GLN A 98 2.88 4.46 2.67
CA GLN A 98 3.01 4.06 4.08
C GLN A 98 3.54 5.24 4.87
N ILE A 99 2.85 5.61 5.95
CA ILE A 99 3.18 6.82 6.73
C ILE A 99 3.72 6.51 8.12
N SER A 100 3.46 5.30 8.63
CA SER A 100 3.97 4.82 9.90
C SER A 100 3.99 3.30 9.92
N SER A 101 4.90 2.70 10.67
CA SER A 101 5.02 1.25 10.82
C SER A 101 5.45 0.86 12.23
N ALA A 102 5.00 -0.32 12.64
CA ALA A 102 5.45 -1.02 13.82
C ALA A 102 5.69 -2.48 13.50
N THR A 103 6.62 -3.11 14.19
CA THR A 103 6.96 -4.52 14.00
C THR A 103 6.94 -5.23 15.34
N CYS A 104 6.33 -6.41 15.39
CA CYS A 104 6.44 -7.35 16.50
C CYS A 104 7.24 -8.56 16.03
N TRP A 105 8.34 -8.86 16.73
CA TRP A 105 9.33 -9.84 16.29
C TRP A 105 9.71 -10.80 17.41
N TRP A 106 9.88 -12.07 17.07
CA TRP A 106 10.39 -13.10 17.96
C TRP A 106 11.15 -14.19 17.19
N ALA A 107 12.37 -14.51 17.62
CA ALA A 107 13.11 -15.71 17.22
C ALA A 107 13.12 -16.04 15.70
N GLY A 108 13.13 -15.02 14.84
CA GLY A 108 13.26 -15.17 13.39
C GLY A 108 11.98 -14.92 12.60
N ASP A 109 10.84 -14.74 13.25
CA ASP A 109 9.58 -14.37 12.59
C ASP A 109 8.81 -13.27 13.32
N GLY A 110 7.73 -12.83 12.70
CA GLY A 110 6.87 -11.82 13.29
C GLY A 110 5.83 -11.24 12.36
N VAL A 111 5.36 -10.05 12.72
CA VAL A 111 4.38 -9.28 11.95
C VAL A 111 4.82 -7.83 11.85
N GLU A 112 4.80 -7.32 10.62
CA GLU A 112 4.91 -5.89 10.35
C GLU A 112 3.50 -5.30 10.17
N LEU A 113 3.24 -4.19 10.87
CA LEU A 113 2.06 -3.37 10.78
C LEU A 113 2.41 -2.06 10.08
N GLY A 114 1.50 -1.55 9.26
CA GLY A 114 1.69 -0.29 8.55
C GLY A 114 0.40 0.50 8.43
N VAL A 115 0.49 1.81 8.65
CA VAL A 115 -0.57 2.77 8.32
C VAL A 115 -0.34 3.23 6.88
N PHE A 116 -1.32 3.03 6.03
CA PHE A 116 -1.27 3.40 4.62
C PHE A 116 -2.35 4.41 4.26
N ILE A 117 -2.04 5.26 3.29
CA ILE A 117 -3.03 6.04 2.56
C ILE A 117 -3.49 5.21 1.36
N GLN A 118 -4.78 4.84 1.35
CA GLN A 118 -5.40 4.13 0.23
C GLN A 118 -6.75 4.77 -0.08
N ASP A 119 -6.98 5.14 -1.33
CA ASP A 119 -8.24 5.74 -1.79
C ASP A 119 -8.70 6.93 -0.91
N LYS A 120 -7.74 7.79 -0.52
CA LYS A 120 -7.94 8.97 0.35
C LYS A 120 -8.31 8.65 1.81
N LYS A 121 -8.25 7.38 2.20
CA LYS A 121 -8.50 6.93 3.57
C LYS A 121 -7.21 6.42 4.21
N LEU A 122 -7.16 6.49 5.53
CA LEU A 122 -6.16 5.75 6.28
C LEU A 122 -6.63 4.32 6.48
N VAL A 123 -5.74 3.38 6.22
CA VAL A 123 -5.98 1.96 6.44
C VAL A 123 -4.82 1.36 7.21
N LEU A 124 -5.13 0.43 8.10
CA LEU A 124 -4.15 -0.38 8.79
C LEU A 124 -3.96 -1.68 8.02
N LYS A 125 -2.71 -1.98 7.69
CA LYS A 125 -2.32 -3.20 7.01
C LYS A 125 -1.33 -3.98 7.85
N ARG A 126 -1.30 -5.30 7.65
CA ARG A 126 -0.31 -6.18 8.26
C ARG A 126 0.27 -7.14 7.24
N LYS A 127 1.48 -7.60 7.49
CA LYS A 127 2.10 -8.74 6.78
C LYS A 127 2.91 -9.58 7.77
N PRO A 128 2.86 -10.92 7.70
CA PRO A 128 3.89 -11.73 8.32
C PRO A 128 5.27 -11.45 7.70
N ILE A 129 6.30 -11.56 8.54
CA ILE A 129 7.71 -11.41 8.18
C ILE A 129 8.49 -12.57 8.78
N ASP A 130 9.53 -13.01 8.08
CA ASP A 130 10.37 -14.14 8.45
C ASP A 130 11.79 -13.91 7.92
N GLU A 131 12.80 -14.18 8.75
CA GLU A 131 14.22 -13.96 8.41
C GLU A 131 14.78 -15.02 7.45
N GLY A 132 14.04 -16.11 7.25
CA GLY A 132 14.50 -17.30 6.55
C GLY A 132 15.47 -18.13 7.38
N SER A 133 16.06 -19.12 6.74
CA SER A 133 17.14 -19.94 7.25
C SER A 133 18.18 -20.20 6.15
N ALA A 134 19.21 -20.99 6.45
CA ALA A 134 20.16 -21.42 5.43
C ALA A 134 19.50 -22.29 4.33
N GLU A 135 18.38 -22.94 4.67
CA GLU A 135 17.63 -23.85 3.83
C GLU A 135 16.42 -23.20 3.16
N TYR A 136 15.88 -22.13 3.76
CA TYR A 136 14.68 -21.43 3.27
C TYR A 136 14.94 -19.92 3.15
N PRO A 137 14.70 -19.31 1.99
CA PRO A 137 14.86 -17.86 1.86
C PRO A 137 13.85 -17.12 2.75
N SER A 138 14.20 -15.89 3.17
CA SER A 138 13.28 -15.01 3.88
C SER A 138 11.97 -14.85 3.14
N PHE A 139 10.87 -14.92 3.89
CA PHE A 139 9.53 -14.79 3.33
C PHE A 139 9.01 -13.37 3.57
N VAL A 140 8.81 -12.62 2.47
CA VAL A 140 8.17 -11.31 2.51
C VAL A 140 6.77 -11.44 1.91
N SER A 141 5.77 -11.56 2.77
CA SER A 141 4.38 -11.59 2.32
C SER A 141 3.90 -10.20 1.89
N LYS A 142 2.77 -10.16 1.18
CA LYS A 142 2.11 -8.90 0.86
C LYS A 142 1.37 -8.37 2.08
N PHE A 143 1.27 -7.04 2.16
CA PHE A 143 0.40 -6.38 3.11
C PHE A 143 -1.07 -6.62 2.80
N GLU A 144 -1.84 -6.96 3.83
CA GLU A 144 -3.27 -7.12 3.79
C GLU A 144 -3.94 -6.06 4.66
N THR A 145 -4.94 -5.38 4.10
CA THR A 145 -5.77 -4.44 4.87
C THR A 145 -6.66 -5.21 5.82
N PHE A 146 -6.64 -4.83 7.10
CA PHE A 146 -7.50 -5.46 8.10
C PHE A 146 -8.34 -4.45 8.90
N LEU A 147 -8.08 -3.14 8.77
CA LEU A 147 -8.87 -2.10 9.41
C LEU A 147 -8.89 -0.82 8.57
N GLU A 148 -10.07 -0.24 8.35
CA GLU A 148 -10.23 1.15 7.88
C GLU A 148 -10.25 2.10 9.09
N LEU A 149 -9.51 3.21 8.99
CA LEU A 149 -9.32 4.16 10.07
C LEU A 149 -10.15 5.42 9.76
N ASN A 150 -11.30 5.55 10.45
CA ASN A 150 -12.27 6.64 10.27
C ASN A 150 -12.15 7.68 11.38
#